data_AF-A0A357I873-F1
#
_entry.id   AF-A0A357I873-F1
#
_cell.length_a   1.000
_cell.length_b   1.000
_cell.length_c   1.000
_cell.angle_alpha   90.00
_cell.angle_beta   90.00
_cell.angle_gamma   90.00
#
_symmetry.space_group_name_H-M   'P 1'
#
loop_
_entity.id
_entity.type
_entity.pdbx_description
1 polymer ?
#
loop_
_entity_poly.entity_id
_entity_poly.type
_entity_poly.pdbx_seq_one_letter_code
_entity_poly.pdbx_strand_id
1 'polypeptide(L)'
;MSVGILLAVLAQGTRAETGAADPFLRYCEANQIAQYYDCQCLTELVPAMRAQLVEDYKASLYPMDQARLESQRQQLASMSDERRRANIERSMKQTEDTIAKQSDPAGIDASVLALRLPQSPDAVACKATAQVHESALFSCNSMSTSAKYAEKKGVSQAEYCGCVADTVVERWLADTKTYSSNWQVNASTQAHFSCQR
;
A
#
# COMPACT_ATOMS: atom_id res chain seq x y z
N MET A 1 17.32 59.25 16.15
CA MET A 1 15.94 58.74 16.19
C MET A 1 15.83 57.70 15.10
N SER A 2 15.74 56.44 15.50
CA SER A 2 15.88 55.25 14.64
C SER A 2 14.56 54.49 14.63
N VAL A 3 13.99 54.26 13.45
CA VAL A 3 13.00 53.21 13.14
C VAL A 3 13.22 52.93 11.64
N GLY A 4 13.75 51.81 11.16
CA GLY A 4 13.51 50.42 11.56
C GLY A 4 12.50 49.80 10.58
N ILE A 5 12.86 49.70 9.30
CA ILE A 5 12.01 49.11 8.25
C ILE A 5 11.98 47.59 8.42
N LEU A 6 10.78 47.04 8.61
CA LEU A 6 10.50 45.60 8.68
C LEU A 6 10.98 44.89 7.41
N LEU A 7 11.86 43.90 7.58
CA LEU A 7 12.18 42.88 6.61
C LEU A 7 11.00 41.93 6.44
N ALA A 8 10.45 41.87 5.23
CA ALA A 8 9.58 40.78 4.79
C ALA A 8 10.43 39.52 4.59
N VAL A 9 10.29 38.54 5.49
CA VAL A 9 10.85 37.21 5.31
C VAL A 9 9.97 36.47 4.31
N LEU A 10 10.45 36.38 3.07
CA LEU A 10 9.97 35.42 2.09
C LEU A 10 10.24 34.02 2.64
N ALA A 11 9.17 33.31 2.99
CA ALA A 11 9.16 31.89 3.21
C ALA A 11 9.46 31.18 1.88
N GLN A 12 10.74 31.11 1.52
CA GLN A 12 11.22 30.12 0.57
C GLN A 12 11.21 28.79 1.30
N GLY A 13 10.12 28.03 1.14
CA GLY A 13 10.08 26.62 1.46
C GLY A 13 11.23 25.95 0.74
N THR A 14 12.25 25.58 1.50
CA THR A 14 13.36 24.77 1.05
C THR A 14 12.78 23.45 0.54
N ARG A 15 12.66 23.32 -0.78
CA ARG A 15 12.62 22.02 -1.45
C ARG A 15 13.87 21.30 -0.98
N ALA A 16 13.69 20.32 -0.10
CA ALA A 16 14.72 19.35 0.18
C ALA A 16 14.93 18.54 -1.11
N GLU A 17 15.92 18.96 -1.89
CA GLU A 17 16.59 18.09 -2.83
C GLU A 17 17.31 17.01 -2.02
N THR A 18 16.68 15.85 -1.86
CA THR A 18 17.39 14.60 -1.60
C THR A 18 17.02 13.63 -2.70
N GLY A 19 17.91 13.50 -3.68
CA GLY A 19 17.82 12.57 -4.81
C GLY A 19 17.94 11.08 -4.44
N ALA A 20 17.47 10.69 -3.26
CA ALA A 20 17.14 9.30 -2.97
C ALA A 20 15.62 9.18 -3.12
N ALA A 21 15.17 8.57 -4.21
CA ALA A 21 13.76 8.21 -4.36
C ALA A 21 13.27 7.52 -3.08
N ASP A 22 12.10 7.94 -2.58
CA ASP A 22 11.49 7.43 -1.35
C ASP A 22 11.59 5.88 -1.34
N PRO A 23 12.06 5.26 -0.24
CA PRO A 23 12.19 3.80 -0.17
C PRO A 23 10.89 3.07 -0.52
N PHE A 24 9.74 3.65 -0.21
CA PHE A 24 8.43 3.13 -0.59
C PHE A 24 8.16 3.31 -2.08
N LEU A 25 8.48 4.46 -2.68
CA LEU A 25 8.35 4.67 -4.13
C LEU A 25 9.11 3.59 -4.91
N ARG A 26 10.38 3.36 -4.55
CA ARG A 26 11.20 2.30 -5.15
C ARG A 26 10.61 0.91 -4.95
N TYR A 27 10.07 0.64 -3.75
CA TYR A 27 9.41 -0.62 -3.47
C TYR A 27 8.14 -0.79 -4.31
N CYS A 28 7.33 0.26 -4.45
CA CYS A 28 6.11 0.25 -5.24
C CYS A 28 6.38 -0.02 -6.72
N GLU A 29 7.36 0.67 -7.31
CA GLU A 29 7.76 0.53 -8.72
C GLU A 29 8.38 -0.85 -9.02
N ALA A 30 9.13 -1.41 -8.08
CA ALA A 30 9.79 -2.71 -8.25
C ALA A 30 8.86 -3.92 -8.05
N ASN A 31 7.66 -3.70 -7.51
CA ASN A 31 6.70 -4.77 -7.20
C ASN A 31 5.43 -4.63 -8.05
N GLN A 32 4.49 -5.57 -7.92
CA GLN A 32 3.24 -5.52 -8.69
C GLN A 32 2.32 -4.35 -8.28
N ILE A 33 2.67 -3.55 -7.27
CA ILE A 33 1.88 -2.39 -6.82
C ILE A 33 1.69 -1.37 -7.93
N ALA A 34 2.74 -1.10 -8.71
CA ALA A 34 2.68 -0.19 -9.85
C ALA A 34 1.69 -0.61 -10.96
N GLN A 35 1.24 -1.87 -10.98
CA GLN A 35 0.22 -2.34 -11.93
C GLN A 35 -1.20 -1.94 -11.51
N TYR A 36 -1.40 -1.63 -10.23
CA TYR A 36 -2.72 -1.42 -9.63
C TYR A 36 -2.87 -0.02 -9.04
N TYR A 37 -1.78 0.61 -8.62
CA TYR A 37 -1.77 1.91 -7.96
C TYR A 37 -0.73 2.85 -8.58
N ASP A 38 -1.05 4.15 -8.53
CA ASP A 38 -0.09 5.21 -8.79
C ASP A 38 0.87 5.31 -7.60
N CYS A 39 2.12 4.93 -7.84
CA CYS A 39 3.15 4.92 -6.81
C CYS A 39 3.52 6.31 -6.27
N GLN A 40 3.36 7.38 -7.07
CA GLN A 40 3.59 8.74 -6.57
C GLN A 40 2.46 9.15 -5.64
N CYS A 41 1.20 8.94 -6.05
CA CYS A 41 0.04 9.17 -5.19
C CYS A 41 0.17 8.40 -3.87
N LEU A 42 0.53 7.12 -3.91
CA LEU A 42 0.72 6.34 -2.69
C LEU A 42 1.85 6.86 -1.80
N THR A 43 2.94 7.37 -2.39
CA THR A 43 4.07 7.93 -1.65
C THR A 43 3.65 9.14 -0.83
N GLU A 44 2.71 9.96 -1.33
CA GLU A 44 2.14 11.08 -0.58
C GLU A 44 1.33 10.63 0.66
N LEU A 45 0.75 9.43 0.63
CA LEU A 45 -0.01 8.85 1.74
C LEU A 45 0.88 8.17 2.80
N VAL A 46 2.13 7.84 2.46
CA VAL A 46 3.05 7.08 3.33
C VAL A 46 3.20 7.69 4.74
N PRO A 47 3.39 9.02 4.92
CA PRO A 47 3.53 9.59 6.27
C PRO A 47 2.29 9.36 7.14
N ALA A 48 1.09 9.54 6.58
CA ALA A 48 -0.17 9.33 7.27
C ALA A 48 -0.39 7.85 7.61
N MET A 49 -0.12 6.96 6.65
CA MET A 49 -0.21 5.52 6.86
C MET A 49 0.74 5.00 7.94
N ARG A 50 1.98 5.51 7.97
CA ARG A 50 2.97 5.19 9.02
C ARG A 50 2.47 5.64 10.40
N ALA A 51 1.98 6.86 10.51
CA ALA A 51 1.43 7.38 11.76
C ALA A 51 0.26 6.52 12.27
N GLN A 52 -0.68 6.19 11.39
CA GLN A 52 -1.84 5.35 11.75
C GLN A 52 -1.41 3.94 12.20
N LEU A 53 -0.42 3.34 11.52
CA LEU A 53 0.11 2.03 11.90
C LEU A 53 0.75 2.03 13.29
N VAL A 54 1.47 3.10 13.66
CA VAL A 54 2.01 3.24 15.02
C VAL A 54 0.89 3.24 16.06
N GLU A 55 -0.20 3.98 15.81
CA GLU A 55 -1.35 3.99 16.72
C GLU A 55 -2.06 2.63 16.80
N ASP A 56 -2.22 1.95 15.66
CA ASP A 56 -2.77 0.59 15.62
C ASP A 56 -1.90 -0.39 16.45
N TYR A 57 -0.57 -0.29 16.36
CA TYR A 57 0.36 -1.12 17.14
C TYR A 57 0.29 -0.80 18.64
N LYS A 58 0.21 0.48 19.02
CA LYS A 58 0.01 0.90 20.40
C LYS A 58 -1.27 0.34 21.00
N ALA A 59 -2.35 0.31 20.20
CA ALA A 59 -3.65 -0.17 20.66
C ALA A 59 -3.72 -1.70 20.80
N SER A 60 -3.03 -2.44 19.92
CA SER A 60 -3.22 -3.90 19.81
C SER A 60 -2.01 -4.74 20.23
N LEU A 61 -0.81 -4.41 19.75
CA LEU A 61 0.38 -5.25 19.93
C LEU A 61 1.17 -4.88 21.19
N TYR A 62 1.29 -3.59 21.50
CA TYR A 62 2.12 -3.16 22.63
C TYR A 62 1.65 -3.71 23.98
N PRO A 63 0.34 -3.78 24.29
CA PRO A 63 -0.11 -4.39 25.54
C PRO A 63 0.30 -5.86 25.65
N MET A 64 0.27 -6.60 24.53
CA MET A 64 0.69 -8.00 24.49
C MET A 64 2.20 -8.15 24.67
N ASP A 65 3.00 -7.34 23.97
CA ASP A 65 4.46 -7.37 24.11
C ASP A 65 4.92 -6.91 25.49
N GLN A 66 4.25 -5.92 26.10
CA GLN A 66 4.50 -5.50 27.48
C GLN A 66 4.17 -6.61 28.48
N ALA A 67 3.03 -7.30 28.33
CA ALA A 67 2.70 -8.47 29.15
C ALA A 67 3.72 -9.60 28.97
N ARG A 68 4.22 -9.84 27.75
CA ARG A 68 5.29 -10.81 27.50
C ARG A 68 6.58 -10.44 28.23
N LEU A 69 7.01 -9.18 28.13
CA LEU A 69 8.19 -8.68 28.82
C LEU A 69 8.06 -8.83 30.34
N GLU A 70 6.89 -8.50 30.89
CA GLU A 70 6.63 -8.64 32.33
C GLU A 70 6.71 -10.11 32.78
N SER A 71 6.10 -11.03 32.01
CA SER A 71 6.22 -12.46 32.28
C SER A 71 7.67 -12.96 32.21
N GLN A 72 8.45 -12.51 31.22
CA GLN A 72 9.86 -12.87 31.09
C GLN A 72 10.72 -12.31 32.24
N ARG A 73 10.44 -11.10 32.72
CA ARG A 73 11.09 -10.51 33.91
C ARG A 73 10.82 -11.34 35.16
N GLN A 74 9.57 -11.76 35.36
CA GLN A 74 9.19 -12.62 36.49
C GLN A 74 9.89 -13.98 36.42
N GLN A 75 10.01 -14.56 35.22
CA GLN A 75 10.77 -15.81 35.03
C GLN A 75 12.25 -15.66 35.39
N LEU A 76 12.90 -14.56 34.98
CA LEU A 76 14.30 -14.31 35.30
C LEU A 76 14.57 -14.15 36.80
N ALA A 77 13.63 -13.55 37.54
CA ALA A 77 13.79 -13.27 38.96
C ALA A 77 14.01 -14.55 39.81
N SER A 78 13.46 -15.69 39.38
CA SER A 78 13.59 -16.97 40.09
C SER A 78 14.51 -17.99 39.39
N MET A 79 15.25 -17.58 38.35
CA MET A 79 16.02 -18.50 37.51
C MET A 79 17.50 -18.55 37.90
N SER A 80 18.01 -19.75 38.14
CA SER A 80 19.42 -20.01 38.47
C SER A 80 20.26 -20.54 37.30
N ASP A 81 19.64 -21.12 36.27
CA ASP A 81 20.33 -21.61 35.07
C ASP A 81 20.76 -20.43 34.19
N GLU A 82 22.07 -20.13 34.21
CA GLU A 82 22.68 -19.02 33.46
C GLU A 82 22.46 -19.10 31.95
N ARG A 83 22.47 -20.31 31.36
CA ARG A 83 22.27 -20.50 29.92
C ARG A 83 20.82 -20.18 29.53
N ARG A 84 19.87 -20.59 30.37
CA ARG A 84 18.45 -20.24 30.18
C ARG A 84 18.19 -18.75 30.38
N ARG A 85 18.80 -18.13 31.40
CA ARG A 85 18.72 -16.67 31.62
C ARG A 85 19.17 -15.89 30.40
N ALA A 86 20.37 -16.18 29.88
CA ALA A 86 20.92 -15.48 28.71
C ALA A 86 20.01 -15.59 27.47
N ASN A 87 19.31 -16.72 27.29
CA ASN A 87 18.36 -16.89 26.21
C ASN A 87 17.10 -16.03 26.39
N ILE A 88 16.57 -15.94 27.62
CA ILE A 88 15.40 -15.10 27.92
C ILE A 88 15.76 -13.62 27.77
N GLU A 89 16.91 -13.18 28.28
CA GLU A 89 17.39 -11.80 28.12
C GLU A 89 17.54 -11.42 26.65
N ARG A 90 18.04 -12.32 25.79
CA ARG A 90 18.10 -12.10 24.34
C ARG A 90 16.70 -11.94 23.73
N SER A 91 15.74 -12.76 24.15
CA SER A 91 14.34 -12.69 23.68
C SER A 91 13.65 -11.41 24.15
N MET A 92 13.90 -10.97 25.38
CA MET A 92 13.41 -9.69 25.90
C MET A 92 13.95 -8.52 25.08
N LYS A 93 15.26 -8.50 24.84
CA LYS A 93 15.89 -7.47 24.02
C LYS A 93 15.29 -7.41 22.61
N GLN A 94 15.08 -8.57 21.98
CA GLN A 94 14.40 -8.63 20.68
C GLN A 94 12.99 -8.05 20.72
N THR A 95 12.25 -8.31 21.80
CA THR A 95 10.90 -7.74 22.00
C THR A 95 10.96 -6.22 22.16
N GLU A 96 11.89 -5.72 22.98
CA GLU A 96 12.10 -4.27 23.18
C GLU A 96 12.51 -3.59 21.87
N ASP A 97 13.41 -4.19 21.10
CA ASP A 97 13.82 -3.72 19.77
C ASP A 97 12.63 -3.69 18.79
N THR A 98 11.74 -4.70 18.84
CA THR A 98 10.52 -4.73 18.02
C THR A 98 9.57 -3.60 18.39
N ILE A 99 9.30 -3.38 19.69
CA ILE A 99 8.46 -2.27 20.16
C ILE A 99 9.04 -0.93 19.69
N ALA A 100 10.35 -0.73 19.86
CA ALA A 100 11.02 0.50 19.46
C ALA A 100 10.88 0.77 17.96
N LYS A 101 11.10 -0.24 17.11
CA LYS A 101 10.90 -0.11 15.65
C LYS A 101 9.46 0.19 15.26
N GLN A 102 8.51 -0.44 15.92
CA GLN A 102 7.08 -0.22 15.66
C GLN A 102 6.57 1.11 16.22
N SER A 103 7.31 1.74 17.14
CA SER A 103 6.95 3.02 17.77
C SER A 103 7.39 4.22 16.96
N ASP A 104 8.38 4.02 16.07
CA ASP A 104 8.89 5.03 15.18
C ASP A 104 8.20 4.89 13.81
N PRO A 105 7.47 5.93 13.33
CA PRO A 105 6.94 5.95 11.97
C PRO A 105 7.99 5.64 10.91
N ALA A 106 9.24 6.08 11.08
CA ALA A 106 10.33 5.80 10.14
C ALA A 106 10.80 4.32 10.17
N GLY A 107 10.56 3.62 11.29
CA GLY A 107 10.89 2.21 11.48
C GLY A 107 9.93 1.23 10.79
N ILE A 108 8.82 1.71 10.21
CA ILE A 108 7.86 0.86 9.50
C ILE A 108 8.38 0.51 8.10
N ASP A 109 8.45 -0.78 7.77
CA ASP A 109 8.93 -1.22 6.45
C ASP A 109 7.92 -0.95 5.32
N ALA A 110 8.44 -0.74 4.10
CA ALA A 110 7.61 -0.52 2.91
C ALA A 110 6.67 -1.71 2.60
N SER A 111 7.11 -2.94 2.91
CA SER A 111 6.30 -4.15 2.77
C SER A 111 5.10 -4.17 3.72
N VAL A 112 5.26 -3.64 4.94
CA VAL A 112 4.16 -3.51 5.92
C VAL A 112 3.13 -2.50 5.42
N LEU A 113 3.59 -1.37 4.86
CA LEU A 113 2.71 -0.37 4.26
C LEU A 113 1.93 -0.97 3.07
N ALA A 114 2.59 -1.74 2.21
CA ALA A 114 1.96 -2.40 1.07
C ALA A 114 0.82 -3.35 1.49
N LEU A 115 0.97 -4.07 2.61
CA LEU A 115 -0.08 -4.93 3.16
C LEU A 115 -1.31 -4.15 3.66
N ARG A 116 -1.15 -2.87 3.99
CA ARG A 116 -2.24 -2.00 4.46
C ARG A 116 -2.96 -1.25 3.35
N LEU A 117 -2.36 -1.14 2.15
CA LEU A 117 -2.98 -0.43 1.03
C LEU A 117 -4.43 -0.86 0.75
N PRO A 118 -4.79 -2.16 0.71
CA PRO A 118 -6.17 -2.56 0.44
C PRO A 118 -7.15 -2.18 1.55
N GLN A 119 -6.65 -1.92 2.76
CA GLN A 119 -7.46 -1.55 3.94
C GLN A 119 -7.57 -0.04 4.11
N SER A 120 -6.75 0.74 3.38
CA SER A 120 -6.73 2.19 3.46
C SER A 120 -7.80 2.77 2.53
N PRO A 121 -8.83 3.46 3.05
CA PRO A 121 -9.82 4.13 2.21
C PRO A 121 -9.17 5.20 1.33
N ASP A 122 -8.13 5.86 1.82
CA ASP A 122 -7.40 6.90 1.09
C ASP A 122 -6.59 6.33 -0.09
N ALA A 123 -6.14 5.07 0.00
CA ALA A 123 -5.43 4.40 -1.08
C ALA A 123 -6.33 4.11 -2.30
N VAL A 124 -7.66 4.11 -2.12
CA VAL A 124 -8.61 3.96 -3.24
C VAL A 124 -8.46 5.10 -4.25
N ALA A 125 -8.16 6.32 -3.79
CA ALA A 125 -7.92 7.46 -4.68
C ALA A 125 -6.65 7.29 -5.54
N CYS A 126 -5.70 6.47 -5.10
CA CYS A 126 -4.45 6.21 -5.80
C CYS A 126 -4.53 5.01 -6.75
N LYS A 127 -5.71 4.47 -7.02
CA LYS A 127 -5.89 3.37 -7.99
C LYS A 127 -5.53 3.83 -9.41
N ALA A 128 -4.68 3.05 -10.09
CA ALA A 128 -4.16 3.33 -11.42
C ALA A 128 -5.20 3.00 -12.52
N THR A 129 -6.25 3.81 -12.63
CA THR A 129 -7.35 3.59 -13.59
C THR A 129 -6.87 3.57 -15.03
N ALA A 130 -5.94 4.44 -15.41
CA ALA A 130 -5.38 4.50 -16.75
C ALA A 130 -4.61 3.22 -17.12
N GLN A 131 -3.68 2.76 -16.28
CA GLN A 131 -2.95 1.51 -16.53
C GLN A 131 -3.89 0.29 -16.59
N VAL A 132 -4.89 0.22 -15.70
CA VAL A 132 -5.88 -0.87 -15.71
C VAL A 132 -6.71 -0.84 -16.99
N HIS A 133 -7.14 0.35 -17.43
CA HIS A 133 -7.88 0.53 -18.67
C HIS A 133 -7.06 0.09 -19.89
N GLU A 134 -5.82 0.56 -20.02
CA GLU A 134 -4.92 0.21 -21.12
C GLU A 134 -4.61 -1.29 -21.15
N SER A 135 -4.38 -1.90 -19.99
CA SER A 135 -4.15 -3.35 -19.88
C SER A 135 -5.40 -4.13 -20.33
N ALA A 136 -6.59 -3.73 -19.89
CA ALA A 136 -7.84 -4.38 -20.28
C ALA A 136 -8.14 -4.21 -21.79
N LEU A 137 -7.87 -3.03 -22.36
CA LEU A 137 -7.96 -2.80 -23.79
C LEU A 137 -7.02 -3.72 -24.57
N PHE A 138 -5.75 -3.80 -24.16
CA PHE A 138 -4.76 -4.66 -24.79
C PHE A 138 -5.17 -6.14 -24.73
N SER A 139 -5.58 -6.61 -23.54
CA SER A 139 -6.06 -7.99 -23.35
C SER A 139 -7.28 -8.28 -24.21
N CYS A 140 -8.28 -7.40 -24.25
CA CYS A 140 -9.45 -7.62 -25.10
C CYS A 140 -9.08 -7.66 -26.59
N ASN A 141 -8.22 -6.75 -27.07
CA ASN A 141 -7.84 -6.70 -28.47
C ASN A 141 -7.00 -7.91 -28.92
N SER A 142 -6.24 -8.51 -28.01
CA SER A 142 -5.45 -9.72 -28.29
C SER A 142 -6.27 -11.01 -28.29
N MET A 143 -7.50 -10.99 -27.75
CA MET A 143 -8.39 -12.14 -27.76
C MET A 143 -9.06 -12.34 -29.12
N SER A 144 -8.83 -13.51 -29.74
CA SER A 144 -9.41 -13.87 -31.04
C SER A 144 -10.94 -13.93 -31.05
N THR A 145 -11.58 -14.05 -29.88
CA THR A 145 -13.03 -14.08 -29.73
C THR A 145 -13.66 -12.69 -29.66
N SER A 146 -12.89 -11.62 -29.44
CA SER A 146 -13.42 -10.26 -29.28
C SER A 146 -14.12 -9.76 -30.54
N ALA A 147 -13.58 -10.06 -31.73
CA ALA A 147 -14.24 -9.74 -33.00
C ALA A 147 -15.61 -10.45 -33.13
N LYS A 148 -15.70 -11.73 -32.72
CA LYS A 148 -16.95 -12.50 -32.75
C LYS A 148 -18.00 -11.94 -31.77
N TYR A 149 -17.56 -11.48 -30.60
CA TYR A 149 -18.46 -10.87 -29.63
C TYR A 149 -18.94 -9.50 -30.06
N ALA A 150 -18.07 -8.70 -30.66
CA ALA A 150 -18.42 -7.41 -31.25
C ALA A 150 -19.46 -7.58 -32.38
N GLU A 151 -19.23 -8.52 -33.30
CA GLU A 151 -20.16 -8.88 -34.38
C GLU A 151 -21.52 -9.30 -33.83
N LYS A 152 -21.56 -10.18 -32.82
CA LYS A 152 -22.81 -10.63 -32.18
C LYS A 152 -23.62 -9.47 -31.58
N LYS A 153 -22.94 -8.43 -31.08
CA LYS A 153 -23.57 -7.24 -30.51
C LYS A 153 -23.92 -6.18 -31.57
N GLY A 154 -23.41 -6.34 -32.81
CA GLY A 154 -23.60 -5.35 -33.87
C GLY A 154 -22.77 -4.09 -33.70
N VAL A 155 -21.60 -4.19 -33.04
CA VAL A 155 -20.67 -3.07 -32.82
C VAL A 155 -19.29 -3.39 -33.38
N SER A 156 -18.43 -2.39 -33.52
CA SER A 156 -17.03 -2.60 -33.89
C SER A 156 -16.24 -3.26 -32.75
N GLN A 157 -15.14 -3.94 -33.06
CA GLN A 157 -14.24 -4.51 -32.04
C GLN A 157 -13.71 -3.43 -31.10
N ALA A 158 -13.42 -2.23 -31.62
CA ALA A 158 -12.96 -1.10 -30.82
C ALA A 158 -14.00 -0.68 -29.77
N GLU A 159 -15.27 -0.56 -30.17
CA GLU A 159 -16.36 -0.24 -29.25
C GLU A 159 -16.60 -1.35 -28.22
N TYR A 160 -16.56 -2.61 -28.64
CA TYR A 160 -16.68 -3.74 -27.72
C TYR A 160 -15.55 -3.76 -26.68
N CYS A 161 -14.30 -3.61 -27.11
CA CYS A 161 -13.17 -3.62 -26.19
C CYS A 161 -13.09 -2.36 -25.32
N GLY A 162 -13.55 -1.21 -25.80
CA GLY A 162 -13.77 -0.01 -24.98
C GLY A 162 -14.73 -0.29 -23.82
N CYS A 163 -15.91 -0.85 -24.11
CA CYS A 163 -16.87 -1.27 -23.07
C CYS A 163 -16.23 -2.21 -22.04
N VAL A 164 -15.48 -3.21 -22.49
CA VAL A 164 -14.81 -4.17 -21.59
C VAL A 164 -13.83 -3.44 -20.68
N ALA A 165 -12.98 -2.58 -21.23
CA ALA A 165 -11.99 -1.84 -20.45
C ALA A 165 -12.62 -0.90 -19.43
N ASP A 166 -13.65 -0.13 -19.82
CA ASP A 166 -14.41 0.74 -18.91
C ASP A 166 -15.03 -0.08 -17.78
N THR A 167 -15.67 -1.22 -18.10
CA THR A 167 -16.28 -2.09 -17.10
C THR A 167 -15.25 -2.71 -16.15
N VAL A 168 -14.03 -3.01 -16.63
CA VAL A 168 -12.94 -3.48 -15.76
C VAL A 168 -12.51 -2.37 -14.80
N VAL A 169 -12.41 -1.12 -15.25
CA VAL A 169 -12.08 0.04 -14.39
C VAL A 169 -13.16 0.30 -13.35
N GLU A 170 -14.44 0.25 -13.72
CA GLU A 170 -15.54 0.38 -12.76
C GLU A 170 -15.47 -0.68 -11.65
N ARG A 171 -15.23 -1.93 -12.05
CA ARG A 171 -15.05 -3.04 -11.11
C ARG A 171 -13.78 -2.88 -10.27
N TRP A 172 -12.70 -2.36 -10.87
CA TRP A 172 -11.46 -2.06 -10.16
C TRP A 172 -11.70 -1.03 -9.05
N LEU A 173 -12.39 0.07 -9.36
CA LEU A 173 -12.70 1.12 -8.41
C LEU A 173 -13.61 0.62 -7.29
N ALA A 174 -14.63 -0.18 -7.62
CA ALA A 174 -15.59 -0.74 -6.67
C ALA A 174 -15.00 -1.82 -5.73
N ASP A 175 -13.89 -2.45 -6.10
CA ASP A 175 -13.30 -3.53 -5.29
C ASP A 175 -12.44 -2.98 -4.14
N THR A 176 -12.86 -3.21 -2.90
CA THR A 176 -12.14 -2.77 -1.71
C THR A 176 -11.03 -3.72 -1.27
N LYS A 177 -10.75 -4.81 -1.99
CA LYS A 177 -9.92 -5.91 -1.46
C LYS A 177 -8.55 -6.09 -2.09
N THR A 178 -8.18 -5.39 -3.16
CA THR A 178 -7.29 -6.04 -4.12
C THR A 178 -5.86 -5.50 -4.22
N TYR A 179 -4.98 -6.36 -3.68
CA TYR A 179 -3.70 -6.78 -4.24
C TYR A 179 -3.79 -8.31 -4.47
N SER A 180 -4.58 -8.78 -5.45
CA SER A 180 -4.63 -10.22 -5.77
C SER A 180 -4.74 -10.44 -7.28
N SER A 181 -3.89 -11.31 -7.82
CA SER A 181 -3.87 -11.68 -9.24
C SER A 181 -5.19 -12.28 -9.75
N ASN A 182 -5.99 -12.87 -8.85
CA ASN A 182 -7.31 -13.41 -9.19
C ASN A 182 -8.34 -12.34 -9.54
N TRP A 183 -8.12 -11.08 -9.14
CA TRP A 183 -9.03 -10.00 -9.47
C TRP A 183 -9.05 -9.69 -10.97
N GLN A 184 -7.89 -9.55 -11.61
CA GLN A 184 -7.81 -9.21 -13.04
C GLN A 184 -8.59 -10.19 -13.89
N VAL A 185 -8.41 -11.49 -13.62
CA VAL A 185 -9.08 -12.57 -14.35
C VAL A 185 -10.61 -12.50 -14.15
N ASN A 186 -11.06 -12.32 -12.91
CA ASN A 186 -12.49 -12.26 -12.59
C ASN A 186 -13.15 -11.00 -13.16
N ALA A 187 -12.50 -9.84 -13.01
CA ALA A 187 -13.00 -8.56 -13.50
C ALA A 187 -13.13 -8.56 -15.02
N SER A 188 -12.09 -9.03 -15.73
CA SER A 188 -12.11 -9.14 -17.19
C SER A 188 -13.19 -10.11 -17.68
N THR A 189 -13.29 -11.29 -17.05
CA THR A 189 -14.34 -12.28 -17.40
C THR A 189 -15.74 -11.70 -17.23
N GLN A 190 -16.01 -11.03 -16.11
CA GLN A 190 -17.30 -10.40 -15.85
C GLN A 190 -17.58 -9.22 -16.78
N ALA A 191 -16.56 -8.44 -17.13
CA ALA A 191 -16.67 -7.35 -18.09
C ALA A 191 -17.04 -7.87 -19.49
N HIS A 192 -16.41 -8.94 -19.97
CA HIS A 192 -16.78 -9.59 -21.23
C HIS A 192 -18.25 -10.03 -21.24
N PHE A 193 -18.73 -10.67 -20.18
CA PHE A 193 -20.14 -11.07 -20.07
C PHE A 193 -21.10 -9.88 -20.01
N SER A 194 -20.71 -8.80 -19.33
CA SER A 194 -21.53 -7.59 -19.21
C SER A 194 -21.64 -6.87 -20.56
N CYS A 195 -20.53 -6.78 -21.29
CA CYS A 195 -20.48 -6.14 -22.60
C CYS A 195 -20.99 -7.01 -23.75
N GLN A 196 -21.14 -8.32 -23.56
CA GLN A 196 -21.71 -9.22 -24.59
C GLN A 196 -23.23 -9.23 -24.61
N ARG A 197 -23.88 -8.98 -23.47
CA ARG A 197 -25.35 -8.86 -23.36
C ARG A 197 -25.83 -7.55 -23.97
#